data_AF-D6VAV8-F1
#
_entry.id   AF-D6VAV8-F1
#
_cell.length_a   1.000
_cell.length_b   1.000
_cell.length_c   1.000
_cell.angle_alpha   90.00
_cell.angle_beta   90.00
_cell.angle_gamma   90.00
#
_symmetry.space_group_name_H-M   'P 1'
#
loop_
_entity.id
_entity.type
_entity.pdbx_description
1 polymer ?
#
loop_
_entity_poly.entity_id
_entity_poly.type
_entity_poly.pdbx_seq_one_letter_code
_entity_poly.pdbx_strand_id
1 'polypeptide(L)'
;MPLRPTRRGFIAGSLLLPLTQTAVRADSELPSQPPNEEVAVLLRRRDELLEQQRQLDERWKIAYAQLPDWCKLGPKYRDIEGNEFGPRVGWPPFSKPIPVEGLGLLVRPSPDDLRRLFEDEVQRIGRTKAIDNYRASITDLRSQLSKRRRIERIMGLPRTADWLPIDKEIERIEGLLVS
;
A
#
# COMPACT_ATOMS: atom_id res chain seq x y z
N MET A 1 -5.84 -24.80 -1.39
CA MET A 1 -5.97 -23.39 -0.95
C MET A 1 -5.53 -22.48 -2.09
N PRO A 2 -6.38 -21.63 -2.68
CA PRO A 2 -5.97 -20.81 -3.80
C PRO A 2 -5.29 -19.53 -3.30
N LEU A 3 -4.04 -19.35 -3.72
CA LEU A 3 -3.23 -18.15 -3.52
C LEU A 3 -3.90 -16.97 -4.25
N ARG A 4 -4.23 -15.91 -3.53
CA ARG A 4 -4.75 -14.67 -4.11
C ARG A 4 -3.65 -14.01 -4.95
N PRO A 5 -3.85 -13.76 -6.26
CA PRO A 5 -2.85 -13.10 -7.08
C PRO A 5 -2.83 -11.60 -6.76
N THR A 6 -1.69 -11.10 -6.26
CA THR A 6 -1.37 -9.67 -6.23
C THR A 6 -1.26 -9.13 -7.65
N ARG A 7 -1.80 -7.91 -7.87
CA ARG A 7 -1.90 -7.16 -9.15
C ARG A 7 -0.61 -7.03 -10.00
N ARG A 8 0.55 -7.49 -9.53
CA ARG A 8 1.83 -7.52 -10.26
C ARG A 8 2.16 -8.85 -10.93
N GLY A 9 1.38 -9.92 -10.70
CA GLY A 9 1.64 -11.25 -11.29
C GLY A 9 1.01 -11.49 -12.67
N PHE A 10 0.11 -10.62 -13.14
CA PHE A 10 -0.67 -10.90 -14.35
C PHE A 10 0.04 -10.53 -15.67
N ILE A 11 1.10 -9.71 -15.64
CA ILE A 11 1.79 -9.26 -16.86
C ILE A 11 2.96 -10.19 -17.24
N ALA A 12 3.49 -10.99 -16.31
CA ALA A 12 4.58 -11.92 -16.60
C ALA A 12 4.13 -13.24 -17.25
N GLY A 13 2.83 -13.55 -17.23
CA GLY A 13 2.28 -14.81 -17.75
C GLY A 13 2.01 -14.87 -19.25
N SER A 14 1.99 -13.73 -19.96
CA SER A 14 1.62 -13.68 -21.39
C SER A 14 2.81 -13.54 -22.35
N LEU A 15 4.05 -13.63 -21.87
CA LEU A 15 5.27 -13.46 -22.69
C LEU A 15 6.05 -14.75 -22.95
N LEU A 16 5.48 -15.92 -22.64
CA LEU A 16 6.13 -17.22 -22.85
C LEU A 16 5.21 -18.20 -23.60
N LEU A 17 4.75 -17.81 -24.79
CA LEU A 17 4.31 -18.80 -25.78
C LEU A 17 5.54 -19.20 -26.63
N PRO A 18 5.93 -20.49 -26.64
CA PRO A 18 7.07 -20.95 -27.40
C PRO A 18 6.73 -20.96 -28.90
N LEU A 19 7.50 -20.18 -29.67
CA LEU A 19 7.67 -20.34 -31.10
C LEU A 19 8.20 -21.75 -31.39
N THR A 20 7.30 -22.71 -31.65
CA THR A 20 7.67 -23.99 -32.27
C THR A 20 6.69 -24.33 -33.40
N GLN A 21 7.25 -24.23 -34.60
CA GLN A 21 6.87 -24.77 -35.91
C GLN A 21 5.69 -25.76 -35.96
N THR A 22 4.71 -25.44 -36.80
CA THR A 22 4.06 -26.45 -37.66
C THR A 22 4.27 -26.05 -39.11
N ALA A 23 5.13 -26.82 -39.78
CA ALA A 23 5.23 -26.83 -41.23
C ALA A 23 4.00 -27.56 -41.79
N VAL A 24 3.05 -26.81 -42.33
CA VAL A 24 2.05 -27.32 -43.27
C VAL A 24 2.13 -26.41 -44.50
N ARG A 25 2.69 -26.97 -45.59
CA ARG A 25 2.56 -26.39 -46.93
C ARG A 25 1.07 -26.41 -47.29
N ALA A 26 0.46 -25.24 -47.30
CA ALA A 26 -0.74 -24.98 -48.07
C ALA A 26 -0.40 -23.81 -48.99
N ASP A 27 -0.33 -24.09 -50.29
CA ASP A 27 -0.44 -23.06 -51.32
C ASP A 27 -1.77 -22.35 -51.11
N SER A 28 -1.71 -21.15 -50.56
CA SER A 28 -2.84 -20.24 -50.44
C SER A 28 -2.24 -18.84 -50.39
N GLU A 29 -2.34 -18.20 -51.55
CA GLU A 29 -2.22 -16.77 -51.81
C GLU A 29 -2.00 -15.93 -50.55
N LEU A 30 -0.77 -15.45 -50.37
CA LEU A 30 -0.46 -14.36 -49.46
C LEU A 30 -1.40 -13.18 -49.80
N PRO A 31 -2.34 -12.77 -48.92
CA PRO A 31 -2.65 -11.36 -48.90
C PRO A 31 -1.40 -10.70 -48.33
N SER A 32 -0.68 -9.98 -49.17
CA SER A 32 0.24 -8.93 -48.76
C SER A 32 -0.52 -8.00 -47.81
N GLN A 33 -0.54 -8.32 -46.52
CA GLN A 33 -1.04 -7.40 -45.52
C GLN A 33 -0.05 -6.23 -45.54
N PRO A 34 -0.49 -5.00 -45.87
CA PRO A 34 0.37 -3.82 -45.80
C PRO A 34 0.95 -3.73 -44.38
N PRO A 35 2.11 -3.05 -44.19
CA PRO A 35 2.71 -2.93 -42.88
C PRO A 35 1.63 -2.47 -41.92
N ASN A 36 1.37 -3.28 -40.90
CA ASN A 36 0.18 -3.15 -40.07
C ASN A 36 0.33 -1.84 -39.27
N GLU A 37 -0.07 -0.71 -39.86
CA GLU A 37 0.17 0.64 -39.37
C GLU A 37 -0.39 0.78 -37.95
N GLU A 38 -1.47 0.06 -37.67
CA GLU A 38 -2.06 -0.10 -36.34
C GLU A 38 -1.07 -0.69 -35.34
N VAL A 39 -0.33 -1.74 -35.70
CA VAL A 39 0.71 -2.34 -34.86
C VAL A 39 1.84 -1.35 -34.63
N ALA A 40 2.27 -0.61 -35.65
CA ALA A 40 3.29 0.42 -35.51
C ALA A 40 2.83 1.57 -34.59
N VAL A 41 1.58 1.99 -34.68
CA VAL A 41 0.95 2.99 -33.80
C VAL A 41 0.88 2.48 -32.36
N LEU A 42 0.48 1.23 -32.14
CA LEU A 42 0.42 0.62 -30.80
C LEU A 42 1.81 0.49 -30.16
N LEU A 43 2.83 0.13 -30.93
CA LEU A 43 4.21 0.07 -30.45
C LEU A 43 4.72 1.45 -30.04
N ARG A 44 4.50 2.49 -30.85
CA ARG A 44 4.84 3.88 -30.49
C ARG A 44 4.11 4.31 -29.21
N ARG A 45 2.82 3.98 -29.10
CA ARG A 45 2.03 4.32 -27.91
C ARG A 45 2.54 3.61 -26.66
N ARG A 46 2.96 2.35 -26.78
CA ARG A 46 3.59 1.60 -25.68
C ARG A 46 4.88 2.30 -25.24
N ASP A 47 5.74 2.68 -26.18
CA ASP A 47 7.02 3.33 -25.87
C ASP A 47 6.81 4.69 -25.17
N GLU A 48 5.84 5.48 -25.62
CA GLU A 48 5.42 6.72 -24.95
C GLU A 48 4.98 6.48 -23.50
N LEU A 49 4.15 5.46 -23.26
CA LEU A 49 3.64 5.14 -21.92
C LEU A 49 4.77 4.64 -21.00
N LEU A 50 5.70 3.85 -21.52
CA LEU A 50 6.86 3.38 -20.76
C LEU A 50 7.77 4.56 -20.37
N GLU A 51 7.95 5.52 -21.27
CA GLU A 51 8.73 6.72 -20.99
C GLU A 51 8.04 7.61 -19.93
N GLN A 52 6.73 7.82 -20.06
CA GLN A 52 5.93 8.50 -19.04
C GLN A 52 6.02 7.80 -17.67
N GLN A 53 5.97 6.46 -17.66
CA GLN A 53 6.12 5.69 -16.42
C GLN A 53 7.48 5.92 -15.77
N ARG A 54 8.57 5.89 -16.53
CA ARG A 54 9.93 6.14 -16.01
C ARG A 54 10.04 7.53 -15.39
N GLN A 55 9.53 8.55 -16.07
CA GLN A 55 9.53 9.92 -15.57
C GLN A 55 8.73 10.06 -14.28
N LEU A 56 7.59 9.38 -14.16
CA LEU A 56 6.81 9.34 -12.92
C LEU A 56 7.54 8.61 -11.79
N ASP A 57 8.17 7.48 -12.08
CA ASP A 57 8.94 6.71 -11.11
C ASP A 57 10.15 7.50 -10.58
N GLU A 58 10.85 8.24 -11.44
CA GLU A 58 11.95 9.12 -11.05
C GLU A 58 11.47 10.28 -10.17
N ARG A 59 10.41 10.97 -10.57
CA ARG A 59 9.79 12.03 -9.75
C ARG A 59 9.35 11.50 -8.40
N TRP A 60 8.72 10.33 -8.38
CA TRP A 60 8.30 9.67 -7.14
C TRP A 60 9.49 9.34 -6.24
N LYS A 61 10.58 8.78 -6.80
CA LYS A 61 11.81 8.48 -6.04
C LYS A 61 12.40 9.73 -5.40
N ILE A 62 12.50 10.83 -6.16
CA ILE A 62 13.03 12.10 -5.67
C ILE A 62 12.15 12.63 -4.53
N ALA A 63 10.83 12.68 -4.74
CA ALA A 63 9.89 13.16 -3.73
C ALA A 63 9.88 12.27 -2.47
N TYR A 64 9.92 10.95 -2.63
CA TYR A 64 9.97 10.00 -1.52
C TYR A 64 11.28 10.10 -0.72
N ALA A 65 12.42 10.34 -1.38
CA ALA A 65 13.70 10.55 -0.72
C ALA A 65 13.70 11.79 0.18
N GLN A 66 12.98 12.84 -0.22
CA GLN A 66 12.85 14.09 0.54
C GLN A 66 11.92 13.96 1.76
N LEU A 67 11.12 12.90 1.87
CA LEU A 67 10.24 12.71 3.02
C LEU A 67 11.04 12.57 4.33
N PRO A 68 10.53 13.12 5.44
CA PRO A 68 11.03 12.77 6.77
C PRO A 68 10.90 11.27 7.04
N ASP A 69 11.83 10.70 7.83
CA ASP A 69 11.88 9.25 8.04
C ASP A 69 10.64 8.67 8.71
N TRP A 70 9.95 9.46 9.56
CA TRP A 70 8.70 9.05 10.17
C TRP A 70 7.56 8.90 9.14
N CYS A 71 7.59 9.64 8.02
CA CYS A 71 6.63 9.51 6.92
C CYS A 71 6.92 8.30 6.02
N LYS A 72 8.15 7.78 6.01
CA LYS A 72 8.56 6.63 5.22
C LYS A 72 8.06 5.32 5.83
N LEU A 73 8.11 4.25 5.03
CA LEU A 73 7.91 2.88 5.50
C LEU A 73 8.91 2.55 6.61
N GLY A 74 8.40 2.15 7.77
CA GLY A 74 9.23 1.83 8.93
C GLY A 74 8.78 0.57 9.65
N PRO A 75 9.60 0.03 10.57
CA PRO A 75 9.26 -1.16 11.34
C PRO A 75 8.04 -0.92 12.22
N LYS A 76 7.25 -1.97 12.42
CA LYS A 76 5.99 -1.90 13.16
C LYS A 76 6.19 -1.78 14.67
N TYR A 77 7.24 -2.42 15.19
CA TYR A 77 7.50 -2.54 16.61
C TYR A 77 8.86 -1.95 16.99
N ARG A 78 9.03 -1.67 18.28
CA ARG A 78 10.27 -1.27 18.91
C ARG A 78 10.42 -2.02 20.23
N ASP A 79 11.59 -2.56 20.51
CA ASP A 79 11.87 -3.22 21.79
C ASP A 79 12.10 -2.19 22.92
N ILE A 80 12.44 -2.69 24.12
CA ILE A 80 12.71 -1.83 25.28
C ILE A 80 14.07 -1.13 25.18
N GLU A 81 15.03 -1.71 24.45
CA GLU A 81 16.33 -1.11 24.16
C GLU A 81 16.27 -0.02 23.08
N GLY A 82 15.13 0.10 22.39
CA GLY A 82 14.88 1.09 21.34
C GLY A 82 15.17 0.59 19.93
N ASN A 83 15.52 -0.68 19.73
CA ASN A 83 15.70 -1.26 18.41
C ASN A 83 14.36 -1.52 17.73
N GLU A 84 14.26 -1.11 16.48
CA GLU A 84 13.04 -1.27 15.68
C GLU A 84 13.03 -2.62 14.95
N PHE A 85 11.91 -3.34 15.01
CA PHE A 85 11.80 -4.70 14.44
C PHE A 85 10.40 -5.00 13.88
N GLY A 86 10.28 -6.17 13.25
CA GLY A 86 9.03 -6.67 12.65
C GLY A 86 8.79 -6.17 11.21
N PRO A 87 7.57 -6.35 10.68
CA PRO A 87 7.28 -6.01 9.30
C PRO A 87 7.40 -4.50 9.06
N ARG A 88 7.92 -4.12 7.88
CA ARG A 88 7.92 -2.72 7.45
C ARG A 88 6.54 -2.34 6.96
N VAL A 89 5.94 -1.35 7.62
CA VAL A 89 4.59 -0.89 7.35
C VAL A 89 4.58 0.59 6.98
N GLY A 90 3.57 0.97 6.20
CA GLY A 90 3.35 2.35 5.78
C GLY A 90 2.45 3.14 6.72
N TRP A 91 2.30 2.73 7.98
CA TRP A 91 1.57 3.51 8.96
C TRP A 91 2.49 4.56 9.61
N PRO A 92 2.02 5.78 9.88
CA PRO A 92 2.82 6.74 10.60
C PRO A 92 3.06 6.26 12.05
N PRO A 93 4.18 6.63 12.68
CA PRO A 93 4.41 6.28 14.06
C PRO A 93 3.48 7.08 14.98
N PHE A 94 3.05 6.44 16.07
CA PHE A 94 2.31 7.10 17.14
C PHE A 94 3.17 8.10 17.89
N SER A 95 2.51 9.12 18.44
CA SER A 95 3.17 10.08 19.34
C SER A 95 3.67 9.38 20.61
N LYS A 96 2.90 8.39 21.07
CA LYS A 96 3.20 7.55 22.23
C LYS A 96 3.03 6.08 21.82
N PRO A 97 4.12 5.30 21.70
CA PRO A 97 4.03 3.88 21.38
C PRO A 97 3.19 3.12 22.42
N ILE A 98 2.44 2.12 21.96
CA ILE A 98 1.57 1.31 22.82
C ILE A 98 2.34 0.08 23.30
N PRO A 99 2.42 -0.20 24.61
CA PRO A 99 3.02 -1.43 25.10
C PRO A 99 2.16 -2.65 24.72
N VAL A 100 2.81 -3.65 24.13
CA VAL A 100 2.24 -4.95 23.76
C VAL A 100 2.98 -6.03 24.53
N GLU A 101 2.23 -6.80 25.31
CA GLU A 101 2.77 -7.86 26.15
C GLU A 101 3.51 -8.91 25.31
N GLY A 102 4.71 -9.28 25.74
CA GLY A 102 5.56 -10.26 25.04
C GLY A 102 6.19 -9.81 23.73
N LEU A 103 5.91 -8.59 23.24
CA LEU A 103 6.46 -8.06 21.99
C LEU A 103 7.26 -6.76 22.18
N GLY A 104 6.87 -5.88 23.11
CA GLY A 104 7.53 -4.58 23.30
C GLY A 104 6.58 -3.44 23.01
N LEU A 105 6.96 -2.49 22.15
CA LEU A 105 6.18 -1.30 21.82
C LEU A 105 5.66 -1.35 20.38
N LEU A 106 4.34 -1.19 20.21
CA LEU A 106 3.71 -0.96 18.92
C LEU A 106 3.86 0.53 18.54
N VAL A 107 4.69 0.79 17.53
CA VAL A 107 5.02 2.15 17.09
C VAL A 107 4.15 2.59 15.92
N ARG A 108 3.89 1.70 14.96
CA ARG A 108 3.15 2.01 13.72
C ARG A 108 1.89 1.15 13.59
N PRO A 109 0.84 1.40 14.40
CA PRO A 109 -0.35 0.59 14.41
C PRO A 109 -1.18 0.79 13.14
N SER A 110 -1.72 -0.30 12.62
CA SER A 110 -2.85 -0.28 11.70
C SER A 110 -4.17 -0.18 12.46
N PRO A 111 -5.28 0.20 11.81
CA PRO A 111 -6.61 0.13 12.42
C PRO A 111 -6.95 -1.26 12.97
N ASP A 112 -6.53 -2.33 12.28
CA ASP A 112 -6.74 -3.70 12.73
C ASP A 112 -5.98 -4.02 14.02
N ASP A 113 -4.77 -3.45 14.19
CA ASP A 113 -4.01 -3.61 15.44
C ASP A 113 -4.73 -2.95 16.61
N LEU A 114 -5.27 -1.75 16.40
CA LEU A 114 -6.01 -1.03 17.43
C LEU A 114 -7.31 -1.76 17.81
N ARG A 115 -7.99 -2.38 16.84
CA ARG A 115 -9.18 -3.21 17.11
C ARG A 115 -8.84 -4.42 17.97
N ARG A 116 -7.75 -5.14 17.65
CA ARG A 116 -7.31 -6.29 18.45
C ARG A 116 -6.93 -5.87 19.87
N LEU A 117 -6.18 -4.77 20.00
CA LEU A 117 -5.83 -4.21 21.31
C LEU A 117 -7.08 -3.84 22.12
N PHE A 118 -8.10 -3.26 21.47
CA PHE A 118 -9.37 -2.97 22.12
C PHE A 118 -10.06 -4.24 22.62
N GLU A 119 -10.15 -5.29 21.79
CA GLU A 119 -10.74 -6.58 22.17
C GLU A 119 -10.02 -7.20 23.37
N ASP A 120 -8.68 -7.17 23.36
CA ASP A 120 -7.85 -7.65 24.48
C ASP A 120 -8.06 -6.80 25.75
N GLU A 121 -8.13 -5.47 25.61
CA GLU A 121 -8.37 -4.56 26.73
C GLU A 121 -9.78 -4.71 27.32
N VAL A 122 -10.80 -4.98 26.50
CA VAL A 122 -12.17 -5.25 26.99
C VAL A 122 -12.15 -6.42 27.97
N GLN A 123 -11.38 -7.46 27.69
CA GLN A 123 -11.24 -8.62 28.59
C GLN A 123 -10.43 -8.30 29.84
N ARG A 124 -9.39 -7.47 29.72
CA ARG A 124 -8.43 -7.22 30.81
C ARG A 124 -8.85 -6.12 31.79
N ILE A 125 -9.37 -5.01 31.29
CA ILE A 125 -9.64 -3.79 32.08
C ILE A 125 -11.11 -3.34 32.02
N GLY A 126 -11.96 -4.10 31.34
CA GLY A 126 -13.38 -3.81 31.17
C GLY A 126 -13.68 -2.82 30.05
N ARG A 127 -14.91 -2.91 29.52
CA ARG A 127 -15.33 -2.25 28.29
C ARG A 127 -15.22 -0.72 28.33
N THR A 128 -15.63 -0.08 29.42
CA THR A 128 -15.67 1.38 29.51
C THR A 128 -14.27 1.99 29.33
N LYS A 129 -13.28 1.48 30.07
CA LYS A 129 -11.90 1.98 30.00
C LYS A 129 -11.23 1.64 28.67
N ALA A 130 -11.52 0.46 28.12
CA ALA A 130 -11.04 0.05 26.80
C ALA A 130 -11.54 1.00 25.68
N ILE A 131 -12.81 1.47 25.77
CA ILE A 131 -13.36 2.43 24.81
C ILE A 131 -12.59 3.76 24.86
N ASP A 132 -12.27 4.27 26.05
CA ASP A 132 -11.54 5.54 26.19
C ASP A 132 -10.11 5.44 25.63
N ASN A 133 -9.40 4.34 25.91
CA ASN A 133 -8.08 4.06 25.36
C ASN A 133 -8.11 3.94 23.83
N TYR A 134 -9.10 3.23 23.30
CA TYR A 134 -9.29 3.05 21.87
C TYR A 134 -9.58 4.39 21.17
N ARG A 135 -10.45 5.22 21.75
CA ARG A 135 -10.75 6.58 21.25
C ARG A 135 -9.50 7.46 21.19
N ALA A 136 -8.70 7.45 22.26
CA ALA A 136 -7.44 8.20 22.30
C ALA A 136 -6.48 7.71 21.20
N SER A 137 -6.35 6.39 21.02
CA SER A 137 -5.48 5.78 20.03
C SER A 137 -5.89 6.11 18.59
N ILE A 138 -7.18 6.01 18.27
CA ILE A 138 -7.72 6.36 16.95
C ILE A 138 -7.53 7.85 16.66
N THR A 139 -7.73 8.72 17.65
CA THR A 139 -7.52 10.16 17.52
C THR A 139 -6.06 10.49 17.21
N ASP A 140 -5.10 9.83 17.88
CA ASP A 140 -3.67 9.99 17.57
C ASP A 140 -3.35 9.50 16.16
N LEU A 141 -3.84 8.31 15.77
CA LEU A 141 -3.66 7.78 14.42
C LEU A 141 -4.14 8.77 13.35
N ARG A 142 -5.34 9.33 13.53
CA ARG A 142 -5.93 10.34 12.62
C ARG A 142 -5.08 11.60 12.55
N SER A 143 -4.58 12.08 13.69
CA SER A 143 -3.70 13.25 13.75
C SER A 143 -2.40 13.01 12.98
N GLN A 144 -1.75 11.86 13.21
CA GLN A 144 -0.50 11.51 12.54
C GLN A 144 -0.67 11.31 11.03
N LEU A 145 -1.77 10.68 10.61
CA LEU A 145 -2.14 10.56 9.20
C LEU A 145 -2.36 11.92 8.54
N SER A 146 -3.05 12.83 9.23
CA SER A 146 -3.29 14.19 8.72
C SER A 146 -1.99 14.98 8.54
N LYS A 147 -1.06 14.88 9.50
CA LYS A 147 0.27 15.49 9.40
C LYS A 147 1.06 14.93 8.22
N ARG A 148 1.08 13.60 8.07
CA ARG A 148 1.75 12.94 6.96
C ARG A 148 1.18 13.37 5.60
N ARG A 149 -0.15 13.41 5.47
CA ARG A 149 -0.83 13.87 4.24
C ARG A 149 -0.43 15.29 3.85
N ARG A 150 -0.27 16.17 4.83
CA ARG A 150 0.19 17.54 4.58
C ARG A 150 1.59 17.54 3.96
N ILE A 151 2.50 16.72 4.48
CA ILE A 151 3.88 16.62 3.98
C ILE A 151 3.92 15.96 2.61
N GLU A 152 3.22 14.84 2.40
CA GLU A 152 3.14 14.18 1.09
C GLU A 152 2.65 15.14 0.01
N ARG A 153 1.64 15.97 0.32
CA ARG A 153 1.14 17.00 -0.59
C ARG A 153 2.20 18.07 -0.90
N ILE A 154 2.95 18.53 0.10
CA ILE A 154 4.03 19.51 -0.07
C ILE A 154 5.12 18.93 -0.99
N MET A 155 5.41 17.64 -0.87
CA MET A 155 6.40 16.94 -1.70
C MET A 155 5.89 16.55 -3.09
N GLY A 156 4.64 16.89 -3.45
CA GLY A 156 4.07 16.57 -4.76
C GLY A 156 3.81 15.08 -4.97
N LEU A 157 3.70 14.28 -3.90
CA LEU A 157 3.38 12.87 -4.02
C LEU A 157 1.89 12.68 -4.36
N PRO A 158 1.56 11.78 -5.30
CA PRO A 158 0.17 11.51 -5.63
C PRO A 158 -0.55 10.91 -4.42
N ARG A 159 -1.82 11.29 -4.23
CA ARG A 159 -2.72 10.55 -3.32
C ARG A 159 -2.88 9.14 -3.88
N THR A 160 -2.22 8.15 -3.30
CA THR A 160 -2.44 6.76 -3.69
C THR A 160 -3.88 6.35 -3.34
N ALA A 161 -4.48 5.41 -4.08
CA ALA A 161 -5.81 4.87 -3.76
C ALA A 161 -5.77 3.88 -2.57
N ASP A 162 -4.59 3.59 -2.05
CA ASP A 162 -4.33 2.65 -0.95
C ASP A 162 -5.02 3.05 0.37
N TRP A 163 -5.57 4.26 0.43
CA TRP A 163 -6.21 4.87 1.61
C TRP A 163 -7.73 4.69 1.67
N LEU A 164 -8.39 4.28 0.59
CA LEU A 164 -9.86 4.13 0.58
C LEU A 164 -10.36 3.11 1.63
N PRO A 165 -9.71 1.95 1.85
CA PRO A 165 -10.10 1.04 2.92
C PRO A 165 -9.92 1.66 4.32
N ILE A 166 -8.95 2.58 4.46
CA ILE A 166 -8.58 3.23 5.71
C ILE A 166 -9.60 4.30 6.06
N ASP A 167 -9.97 5.15 5.09
CA ASP A 167 -11.00 6.15 5.25
C ASP A 167 -12.35 5.48 5.58
N LYS A 168 -12.69 4.37 4.92
CA LYS A 168 -13.88 3.56 5.23
C LYS A 168 -13.85 2.93 6.62
N GLU A 169 -12.69 2.49 7.09
CA GLU A 169 -12.55 1.90 8.43
C GLU A 169 -12.71 2.98 9.50
N ILE A 170 -12.14 4.17 9.28
CA ILE A 170 -12.30 5.34 10.13
C ILE A 170 -13.78 5.75 10.17
N GLU A 171 -14.45 5.89 9.03
CA GLU A 171 -15.88 6.21 8.95
C GLU A 171 -16.75 5.16 9.66
N ARG A 172 -16.45 3.87 9.51
CA ARG A 172 -17.16 2.79 10.21
C ARG A 172 -17.00 2.92 11.73
N ILE A 173 -15.78 3.17 12.20
CA ILE A 173 -15.50 3.31 13.62
C ILE A 173 -16.16 4.58 14.18
N GLU A 174 -16.12 5.70 13.46
CA GLU A 174 -16.84 6.92 13.83
C GLU A 174 -18.36 6.66 13.93
N GLY A 175 -18.93 5.87 13.01
CA GLY A 175 -20.33 5.43 13.08
C GLY A 175 -20.65 4.58 14.32
N LEU A 176 -19.76 3.65 14.69
CA LEU A 176 -19.92 2.80 15.89
C LEU A 176 -19.79 3.55 17.22
N LEU A 177 -19.24 4.77 17.21
CA LEU A 177 -19.04 5.59 18.41
C LEU A 177 -20.21 6.55 18.69
N VAL A 178 -21.11 6.74 17.74
CA VAL A 178 -22.30 7.60 17.83
C VAL A 178 -23.58 6.81 18.17
N SER A 179 -23.54 5.48 18.01
CA SER A 179 -24.62 4.52 18.37
C SER A 179 -24.42 3.90 19.74
#